data_AF-A8QQH6-F1
#
_entry.id   AF-A8QQH6-F1
#
_cell.length_a   1.000
_cell.length_b   1.000
_cell.length_c   1.000
_cell.angle_alpha   90.00
_cell.angle_beta   90.00
_cell.angle_gamma   90.00
#
_symmetry.space_group_name_H-M   'P 1'
#
loop_
_entity.id
_entity.type
_entity.pdbx_description
1 polymer ?
#
loop_
_entity_poly.entity_id
_entity_poly.type
_entity_poly.pdbx_seq_one_letter_code
_entity_poly.pdbx_strand_id
1 'polypeptide(L)'
;PFREIKVECTIPKDDGTLASYVGFRVQHDNARGPMKGGIRYHHEVDPDEVNALAQLMTWKTAVANIPYGGAKGGIGCSPGDLSISELERLTRV
;
A
#
# COMPACT_ATOMS: atom_id res chain seq x y z
N PRO A 1 -9.27 12.82 0.21
CA PRO A 1 -8.67 11.81 1.13
C PRO A 1 -8.08 12.55 2.34
N PHE A 2 -8.21 11.99 3.54
CA PHE A 2 -7.70 12.60 4.77
C PHE A 2 -6.18 12.74 4.79
N ARG A 3 -5.46 11.71 4.31
CA ARG A 3 -4.00 11.72 4.24
C ARG A 3 -3.49 10.82 3.11
N GLU A 4 -2.45 11.28 2.43
CA GLU A 4 -1.71 10.52 1.44
C GLU A 4 -0.23 10.50 1.82
N ILE A 5 0.39 9.33 1.73
CA ILE A 5 1.79 9.13 2.08
C ILE A 5 2.46 8.42 0.92
N LYS A 6 3.50 9.06 0.38
CA LYS A 6 4.43 8.46 -0.56
C LYS A 6 5.73 8.15 0.18
N VAL A 7 6.22 6.93 0.05
CA VAL A 7 7.47 6.48 0.66
C VAL A 7 8.39 5.92 -0.41
N GLU A 8 9.68 6.08 -0.21
CA GLU A 8 10.70 5.45 -1.04
C GLU A 8 11.40 4.38 -0.19
N CYS A 9 11.27 3.12 -0.59
CA CYS A 9 11.78 1.95 0.11
C CYS A 9 13.03 1.46 -0.61
N THR A 10 14.20 1.76 -0.06
CA THR A 10 15.48 1.28 -0.60
C THR A 10 15.92 0.01 0.14
N ILE A 11 16.19 -1.07 -0.60
CA ILE A 11 16.66 -2.34 -0.05
C ILE A 11 17.93 -2.85 -0.74
N PRO A 12 18.81 -3.56 -0.02
CA PRO A 12 19.85 -4.36 -0.64
C PRO A 12 19.24 -5.63 -1.25
N LYS A 13 19.50 -5.82 -2.54
CA LYS A 13 19.24 -7.06 -3.26
C LYS A 13 20.24 -8.14 -2.88
N ASP A 14 19.90 -9.38 -3.18
CA ASP A 14 20.76 -10.54 -2.90
C ASP A 14 22.06 -10.52 -3.75
N ASP A 15 22.06 -9.81 -4.88
CA ASP A 15 23.24 -9.56 -5.72
C ASP A 15 24.18 -8.45 -5.18
N GLY A 16 23.84 -7.83 -4.05
CA GLY A 16 24.59 -6.73 -3.43
C GLY A 16 24.29 -5.35 -4.01
N THR A 17 23.44 -5.23 -5.03
CA THR A 17 22.98 -3.93 -5.54
C THR A 17 21.89 -3.34 -4.65
N LEU A 18 21.70 -2.03 -4.71
CA LEU A 18 20.59 -1.34 -4.05
C LEU A 18 19.45 -1.15 -5.05
N ALA A 19 18.24 -1.53 -4.65
CA ALA A 19 17.02 -1.26 -5.40
C ALA A 19 16.11 -0.32 -4.61
N SER A 20 15.55 0.67 -5.30
CA SER A 20 14.58 1.61 -4.73
C SER A 20 13.19 1.34 -5.31
N TYR A 21 12.20 1.23 -4.42
CA TYR A 21 10.80 1.02 -4.76
C TYR A 21 9.94 2.13 -4.20
N VAL A 22 8.95 2.57 -4.97
CA VAL A 22 8.00 3.59 -4.51
C VAL A 22 6.79 2.92 -3.89
N GLY A 23 6.49 3.28 -2.65
CA GLY A 23 5.32 2.86 -1.90
C GLY A 23 4.32 4.00 -1.71
N PHE A 24 3.04 3.63 -1.63
CA PHE A 24 1.93 4.53 -1.38
C PHE A 24 1.06 4.00 -0.25
N ARG A 25 0.57 4.93 0.58
CA ARG A 25 -0.50 4.66 1.55
C ARG A 25 -1.48 5.82 1.54
N VAL A 26 -2.71 5.53 1.11
CA VAL A 26 -3.83 6.47 1.15
C VAL A 26 -4.74 6.12 2.31
N GLN A 27 -5.08 7.14 3.07
CA GLN A 27 -5.97 7.15 4.22
C GLN A 27 -7.15 8.06 3.85
N HIS A 28 -8.29 7.46 3.49
CA HIS A 28 -9.40 8.19 2.89
C HIS A 28 -10.27 8.89 3.93
N ASP A 29 -10.82 8.14 4.88
CA ASP A 29 -11.76 8.63 5.89
C ASP A 29 -11.65 7.80 7.17
N ASN A 30 -11.74 8.45 8.34
CA ASN A 30 -11.67 7.84 9.67
C ASN A 30 -12.91 8.10 10.54
N ALA A 31 -14.01 8.61 9.97
CA ALA A 31 -15.19 9.03 10.74
C ALA A 31 -15.84 7.87 11.51
N ARG A 32 -15.75 6.64 10.99
CA ARG A 32 -16.32 5.43 11.61
C ARG A 32 -15.35 4.65 12.51
N GLY A 33 -14.06 5.01 12.52
CA GLY A 33 -13.04 4.25 13.24
C GLY A 33 -11.70 4.19 12.50
N PRO A 34 -10.77 3.30 12.91
CA PRO A 34 -9.45 3.19 12.31
C PRO A 34 -9.55 2.77 10.85
N MET A 35 -8.62 3.26 10.04
CA MET A 35 -8.68 3.11 8.58
C MET A 35 -8.19 1.72 8.16
N LYS A 36 -9.03 0.98 7.44
CA LYS A 36 -8.73 -0.40 7.03
C LYS A 36 -8.50 -0.50 5.52
N GLY A 37 -7.44 -1.19 5.15
CA GLY A 37 -7.05 -1.38 3.75
C GLY A 37 -5.82 -2.25 3.59
N GLY A 38 -5.85 -3.17 2.62
CA GLY A 38 -4.71 -4.01 2.27
C GLY A 38 -3.58 -3.25 1.57
N ILE A 39 -2.47 -3.96 1.33
CA ILE A 39 -1.32 -3.50 0.54
C ILE A 39 -1.26 -4.34 -0.73
N ARG A 40 -1.00 -3.71 -1.88
CA ARG A 40 -0.80 -4.38 -3.17
C ARG A 40 0.65 -4.29 -3.61
N TYR A 41 1.21 -5.40 -4.05
CA TYR A 41 2.51 -5.43 -4.71
C TYR A 41 2.24 -5.63 -6.20
N HIS A 42 2.50 -4.61 -7.01
CA HIS A 42 2.34 -4.67 -8.47
C HIS A 42 3.20 -3.61 -9.14
N HIS A 43 3.73 -3.87 -10.33
CA HIS A 43 4.61 -2.93 -11.03
C HIS A 43 3.84 -1.68 -11.52
N GLU A 44 2.53 -1.82 -11.79
CA GLU A 44 1.65 -0.72 -12.22
C GLU A 44 0.92 -0.02 -11.07
N VAL A 45 1.39 -0.11 -9.81
CA VAL A 45 0.77 0.64 -8.71
C VAL A 45 0.93 2.14 -8.97
N ASP A 46 -0.22 2.83 -9.01
CA ASP A 46 -0.32 4.27 -9.19
C ASP A 46 -1.07 4.94 -8.01
N PRO A 47 -0.69 6.16 -7.58
CA PRO A 47 -1.38 6.88 -6.52
C PRO A 47 -2.90 7.04 -6.73
N ASP A 48 -3.36 7.28 -7.96
CA ASP A 48 -4.77 7.47 -8.26
C ASP A 48 -5.55 6.15 -8.08
N GLU A 49 -4.95 5.03 -8.48
CA GLU A 49 -5.51 3.69 -8.25
C GLU A 49 -5.65 3.43 -6.74
N VAL A 50 -4.59 3.68 -5.96
CA VAL A 50 -4.59 3.45 -4.51
C VAL A 50 -5.63 4.34 -3.83
N ASN A 51 -5.80 5.58 -4.28
CA ASN A 51 -6.81 6.50 -3.76
C ASN A 51 -8.23 6.01 -4.07
N ALA A 52 -8.52 5.65 -5.32
CA ALA A 52 -9.82 5.10 -5.71
C ALA A 52 -10.19 3.85 -4.88
N LEU A 53 -9.23 2.96 -4.66
CA LEU A 53 -9.43 1.76 -3.83
C LEU A 53 -9.61 2.07 -2.35
N ALA A 54 -8.96 3.12 -1.81
CA ALA A 54 -9.15 3.56 -0.43
C ALA A 54 -10.56 4.11 -0.20
N GLN A 55 -11.10 4.86 -1.18
CA GLN A 55 -12.49 5.33 -1.16
C GLN A 55 -13.48 4.18 -1.16
N LEU A 56 -13.27 3.19 -2.03
CA LEU A 56 -14.09 1.98 -2.07
C LEU A 56 -14.05 1.20 -0.75
N MET A 57 -12.92 1.22 -0.02
CA MET A 57 -12.84 0.61 1.30
C MET A 57 -13.72 1.34 2.33
N THR A 58 -13.80 2.67 2.32
CA THR A 58 -14.73 3.43 3.19
C THR A 58 -16.17 3.02 2.94
N TRP A 59 -16.59 2.98 1.67
CA TRP A 59 -17.97 2.61 1.33
C TRP A 59 -18.27 1.14 1.66
N LYS A 60 -17.33 0.25 1.38
CA LYS A 60 -17.47 -1.19 1.69
C LYS A 60 -17.68 -1.44 3.19
N THR A 61 -16.88 -0.81 4.04
CA THR A 61 -17.00 -0.97 5.50
C THR A 61 -18.26 -0.30 6.04
N ALA A 62 -18.65 0.86 5.48
CA ALA A 62 -19.88 1.55 5.84
C ALA A 62 -21.14 0.72 5.51
N VAL A 63 -21.22 0.16 4.29
CA VAL A 63 -22.36 -0.67 3.85
C VAL A 63 -22.47 -1.95 4.67
N ALA A 64 -21.35 -2.57 5.02
CA ALA A 64 -21.33 -3.77 5.87
C ALA A 64 -21.49 -3.47 7.38
N ASN A 65 -21.71 -2.21 7.75
CA ASN A 65 -21.79 -1.73 9.13
C ASN A 65 -20.58 -2.12 10.01
N ILE A 66 -19.38 -2.12 9.43
CA ILE A 66 -18.13 -2.38 10.13
C ILE A 66 -17.55 -1.03 10.61
N PRO A 67 -17.08 -0.91 11.87
CA PRO A 67 -16.57 0.36 12.42
C PRO A 67 -15.13 0.64 11.96
N TYR A 68 -14.92 0.67 10.64
CA TYR A 68 -13.65 1.01 10.02
C TYR A 68 -13.82 2.11 8.98
N GLY A 69 -12.80 2.96 8.91
CA GLY A 69 -12.57 3.87 7.82
C GLY A 69 -11.98 3.15 6.59
N GLY A 70 -11.67 3.93 5.55
CA GLY A 70 -11.08 3.42 4.32
C GLY A 70 -9.60 3.77 4.19
N ALA A 71 -8.81 2.78 3.83
CA ALA A 71 -7.42 2.98 3.41
C ALA A 71 -7.07 2.03 2.27
N LYS A 72 -5.94 2.28 1.62
CA LYS A 72 -5.27 1.33 0.75
C LYS A 72 -3.79 1.68 0.68
N GLY A 73 -2.94 0.70 0.45
CA GLY A 73 -1.56 0.95 0.06
C GLY A 73 -1.16 0.11 -1.15
N GLY A 74 -0.04 0.48 -1.73
CA GLY A 74 0.60 -0.29 -2.77
C GLY A 74 2.10 -0.02 -2.86
N ILE A 75 2.85 -0.95 -3.42
CA ILE A 75 4.28 -0.82 -3.69
C ILE A 75 4.49 -1.17 -5.15
N GLY A 76 5.16 -0.25 -5.88
CA GLY A 76 5.53 -0.37 -7.28
C GLY A 76 6.65 -1.38 -7.48
N CYS A 77 6.35 -2.68 -7.33
CA CYS A 77 7.32 -3.75 -7.55
C CYS A 77 6.65 -4.98 -8.17
N SER A 78 7.45 -5.81 -8.84
CA SER A 78 7.02 -7.10 -9.38
C SER A 78 7.47 -8.20 -8.41
N PRO A 79 6.55 -8.85 -7.67
CA PRO A 79 6.93 -9.88 -6.70
C PRO A 79 7.61 -11.10 -7.32
N GLY A 80 7.39 -11.35 -8.61
CA GLY A 80 8.01 -12.46 -9.34
C GLY A 80 9.50 -12.26 -9.61
N ASP A 81 9.97 -11.01 -9.60
CA ASP A 81 11.36 -10.65 -9.88
C ASP A 81 12.21 -10.57 -8.59
N LEU A 82 11.57 -10.74 -7.43
CA LEU A 82 12.17 -10.64 -6.11
C LEU A 82 12.28 -12.03 -5.48
N SER A 83 13.41 -12.31 -4.84
CA SER A 83 13.52 -13.48 -3.99
C SER A 83 12.64 -13.36 -2.74
N ILE A 84 12.40 -14.48 -2.05
CA ILE A 84 11.64 -14.47 -0.78
C ILE A 84 12.33 -13.58 0.27
N SER A 85 13.66 -13.59 0.33
CA SER A 85 14.44 -12.74 1.23
C SER A 85 14.31 -11.27 0.88
N GLU A 86 14.35 -10.92 -0.41
CA GLU A 86 14.18 -9.54 -0.86
C GLU A 86 12.77 -9.02 -0.60
N LEU A 87 11.74 -9.85 -0.83
CA LEU A 87 10.35 -9.52 -0.50
C LEU A 87 10.14 -9.26 0.99
N GLU A 88 10.74 -10.08 1.84
CA GLU A 88 10.70 -9.88 3.28
C GLU A 88 11.37 -8.54 3.67
N ARG A 89 12.55 -8.25 3.12
CA ARG A 89 13.25 -6.98 3.36
C ARG A 89 12.39 -5.81 2.92
N LEU A 90 11.81 -5.86 1.72
CA LEU A 90 10.93 -4.81 1.19
C LEU A 90 9.74 -4.54 2.11
N THR A 91 9.16 -5.59 2.68
CA THR A 91 7.98 -5.50 3.56
C THR A 91 8.30 -4.89 4.93
N ARG A 92 9.56 -4.94 5.37
CA ARG A 92 10.00 -4.49 6.70
C ARG A 92 10.51 -3.04 6.74
N VAL A 93 10.78 -2.43 5.59
CA VAL A 93 11.20 -1.02 5.46
C VAL A 93 10.02 -0.09 5.71
#